data_AF-A0A183F6V8-F1
#
_entry.id   AF-A0A183F6V8-F1
#
_cell.length_a   1.000
_cell.length_b   1.000
_cell.length_c   1.000
_cell.angle_alpha   90.00
_cell.angle_beta   90.00
_cell.angle_gamma   90.00
#
_symmetry.space_group_name_H-M   'P 1'
#
loop_
_entity.id
_entity.type
_entity.pdbx_description
1 polymer ?
#
loop_
_entity_poly.entity_id
_entity_poly.type
_entity_poly.pdbx_seq_one_letter_code
_entity_poly.pdbx_strand_id
1 'polypeptide(L)'
;YAYQSVVTDTWKSELYSFFADKKAVLDTIDWNQWFFGTGLPPKPKYDSRLMEACRALASQWTSAPARSPPSSCTEFEKMSPSQRKETLNKIRSSGKFAAEKMPALTSCFKLEDVKNDEIRFSWLMLGLETKWQPIIPKALAFVLSVGRMKFCKPIYK
;
A
#
# COMPACT_ATOMS: atom_id res chain seq x y z
N TYR A 1 -24.97 -19.82 -7.85
CA TYR A 1 -24.73 -20.60 -6.62
C TYR A 1 -25.22 -19.91 -5.35
N ALA A 2 -26.37 -19.24 -5.36
CA ALA A 2 -26.95 -18.76 -4.10
C ALA A 2 -27.31 -19.96 -3.21
N TYR A 3 -27.04 -19.85 -1.90
CA TYR A 3 -27.36 -20.86 -0.89
C TYR A 3 -26.63 -22.22 -1.01
N GLN A 4 -25.46 -22.25 -1.68
CA GLN A 4 -24.65 -23.46 -1.85
C GLN A 4 -23.17 -23.21 -1.50
N SER A 5 -22.44 -24.29 -1.21
CA SER A 5 -20.98 -24.31 -1.12
C SER A 5 -20.39 -24.91 -2.39
N VAL A 6 -19.34 -24.30 -2.94
CA VAL A 6 -18.71 -24.72 -4.19
C VAL A 6 -17.19 -24.80 -4.05
N VAL A 7 -16.54 -25.58 -4.92
CA VAL A 7 -15.09 -25.67 -5.02
C VAL A 7 -14.57 -24.91 -6.26
N THR A 8 -13.27 -24.66 -6.33
CA THR A 8 -12.63 -23.95 -7.45
C THR A 8 -12.95 -24.60 -8.81
N ASP A 9 -13.01 -25.93 -8.87
CA ASP A 9 -13.35 -26.65 -10.11
C ASP A 9 -14.79 -26.39 -10.57
N THR A 10 -15.73 -26.27 -9.63
CA THR A 10 -17.11 -25.87 -9.90
C THR A 10 -17.14 -24.45 -10.49
N TRP A 11 -16.40 -23.51 -9.89
CA TRP A 11 -16.25 -22.15 -10.42
C TRP A 11 -15.66 -22.12 -11.84
N LYS A 12 -14.58 -22.88 -12.08
CA LYS A 12 -13.94 -22.94 -13.40
C LYS A 12 -14.88 -23.51 -14.45
N SER A 13 -15.62 -24.57 -14.10
CA SER A 13 -16.59 -25.20 -15.00
C SER A 13 -17.69 -24.21 -15.43
N GLU A 14 -18.22 -23.41 -14.51
CA GLU A 14 -19.19 -22.36 -14.87
C GLU A 14 -18.59 -21.23 -15.67
N LEU A 15 -17.35 -20.81 -15.39
CA LEU A 15 -16.69 -19.79 -16.19
C LEU A 15 -16.63 -20.21 -17.66
N TYR A 16 -16.29 -21.49 -17.91
CA TYR A 16 -16.27 -22.08 -19.23
C TYR A 16 -17.67 -22.24 -19.84
N SER A 17 -18.67 -22.61 -19.04
CA SER A 17 -20.07 -22.72 -19.48
C SER A 17 -20.66 -21.36 -19.87
N PHE A 18 -20.46 -20.34 -19.03
CA PHE A 18 -20.97 -18.99 -19.24
C PHE A 18 -20.32 -18.28 -20.43
N PHE A 19 -19.01 -18.46 -20.60
CA PHE A 19 -18.25 -17.92 -21.74
C PHE A 19 -17.91 -19.01 -22.76
N ALA A 20 -18.88 -19.86 -23.10
CA ALA A 20 -18.69 -20.94 -24.07
C ALA A 20 -18.19 -20.43 -25.44
N ASP A 21 -18.60 -19.21 -25.83
CA ASP A 21 -18.15 -18.50 -27.04
C ASP A 21 -16.67 -18.06 -27.00
N LYS A 22 -16.08 -17.97 -25.80
CA LYS A 22 -14.68 -17.55 -25.58
C LYS A 22 -13.79 -18.67 -25.08
N LYS A 23 -14.19 -19.92 -25.28
CA LYS A 23 -13.39 -21.10 -24.86
C LYS A 23 -11.94 -21.00 -25.31
N ALA A 24 -11.70 -20.62 -26.56
CA ALA A 24 -10.34 -20.46 -27.11
C ALA A 24 -9.48 -19.48 -26.31
N VAL A 25 -10.07 -18.39 -25.79
CA VAL A 25 -9.35 -17.42 -24.93
C VAL A 25 -9.10 -18.03 -23.56
N LEU A 26 -10.09 -18.69 -22.97
CA LEU A 26 -9.94 -19.33 -21.66
C LEU A 26 -8.88 -20.45 -21.67
N ASP A 27 -8.75 -21.17 -22.78
CA ASP A 27 -7.73 -22.22 -22.97
C ASP A 27 -6.30 -21.65 -23.05
N THR A 28 -6.13 -20.35 -23.33
CA THR A 28 -4.80 -19.70 -23.26
C THR A 28 -4.33 -19.42 -21.84
N ILE A 29 -5.23 -19.51 -20.85
CA ILE A 29 -4.91 -19.25 -19.45
C ILE A 29 -4.19 -20.47 -18.88
N ASP A 30 -2.99 -20.25 -18.34
CA ASP A 30 -2.28 -21.27 -17.56
C ASP A 30 -2.94 -21.45 -16.18
N TRP A 31 -4.03 -22.22 -16.16
CA TRP A 31 -4.81 -22.47 -14.94
C TRP A 31 -3.99 -23.15 -13.84
N ASN A 32 -3.02 -23.99 -14.21
CA ASN A 32 -2.18 -24.66 -13.23
C ASN A 32 -1.27 -23.64 -12.54
N GLN A 33 -0.65 -22.73 -13.29
CA GLN A 33 0.14 -21.66 -12.71
C GLN A 33 -0.72 -20.71 -11.86
N TRP A 34 -1.93 -20.37 -12.29
CA TRP A 34 -2.82 -19.46 -11.55
C TRP A 34 -3.35 -20.04 -10.24
N PHE A 35 -3.62 -21.35 -10.18
CA PHE A 35 -4.20 -21.98 -8.99
C PHE A 35 -3.18 -22.62 -8.06
N PHE A 36 -2.12 -23.20 -8.62
CA PHE A 36 -1.17 -24.03 -7.88
C PHE A 36 0.27 -23.52 -7.97
N GLY A 37 0.54 -22.56 -8.85
CA GLY A 37 1.84 -21.90 -8.94
C GLY A 37 2.18 -21.14 -7.66
N THR A 38 3.48 -21.06 -7.37
CA THR A 38 4.01 -20.27 -6.24
C THR A 38 4.57 -18.94 -6.74
N GLY A 39 4.67 -17.95 -5.84
CA GLY A 39 5.16 -16.62 -6.19
C GLY A 39 4.08 -15.69 -6.73
N LEU A 40 4.48 -14.71 -7.55
CA LEU A 40 3.57 -13.71 -8.11
C LEU A 40 2.97 -14.20 -9.44
N PRO A 41 1.67 -13.97 -9.68
CA PRO A 41 1.05 -14.27 -10.97
C PRO A 41 1.52 -13.30 -12.06
N PRO A 42 1.25 -13.61 -13.34
CA PRO A 42 1.46 -12.67 -14.44
C PRO A 42 0.80 -11.32 -14.16
N LYS A 43 1.56 -10.23 -14.30
CA LYS A 43 1.08 -8.88 -14.00
C LYS A 43 0.13 -8.38 -15.10
N PRO A 44 -1.13 -8.06 -14.79
CA PRO A 44 -2.03 -7.47 -15.77
C PRO A 44 -1.68 -5.99 -16.01
N LYS A 45 -2.25 -5.42 -17.08
CA LYS A 45 -2.12 -4.00 -17.38
C LYS A 45 -3.10 -3.21 -16.50
N TYR A 46 -2.56 -2.32 -15.66
CA TYR A 46 -3.34 -1.42 -14.82
C TYR A 46 -3.21 0.01 -15.33
N ASP A 47 -4.28 0.81 -15.23
CA ASP A 47 -4.17 2.26 -15.34
C ASP A 47 -3.32 2.78 -14.17
N SER A 48 -2.23 3.49 -14.49
CA SER A 48 -1.26 4.02 -13.53
C SER A 48 -1.43 5.49 -13.18
N ARG A 49 -2.40 6.22 -13.75
CA ARG A 49 -2.49 7.68 -13.63
C ARG A 49 -2.52 8.17 -12.18
N LEU A 50 -3.36 7.58 -11.33
CA LEU A 50 -3.44 7.94 -9.91
C LEU A 50 -2.16 7.57 -9.13
N MET A 51 -1.48 6.50 -9.57
CA MET A 51 -0.25 6.00 -8.95
C MET A 51 0.96 6.86 -9.35
N GLU A 52 0.97 7.44 -10.55
CA GLU A 52 2.03 8.32 -11.03
C GLU A 52 2.15 9.57 -10.16
N ALA A 53 1.04 10.18 -9.75
CA ALA A 53 1.05 11.29 -8.79
C ALA A 53 1.70 10.90 -7.45
N CYS A 54 1.37 9.71 -6.93
CA CYS A 54 1.95 9.18 -5.69
C CYS A 54 3.47 8.96 -5.83
N ARG A 55 3.90 8.39 -6.97
CA ARG A 55 5.32 8.14 -7.28
C ARG A 55 6.09 9.45 -7.44
N ALA A 56 5.52 10.44 -8.12
CA ALA A 56 6.14 11.74 -8.32
C ALA A 56 6.40 12.43 -6.99
N LEU A 57 5.39 12.50 -6.11
CA LEU A 57 5.55 13.08 -4.79
C LEU A 57 6.54 12.29 -3.93
N ALA A 58 6.44 10.95 -3.90
CA ALA A 58 7.39 10.11 -3.18
C ALA A 58 8.84 10.30 -3.67
N SER A 59 9.04 10.45 -4.98
CA SER A 59 10.35 10.69 -5.59
C SER A 59 10.95 12.02 -5.14
N GLN A 60 10.14 13.08 -5.06
CA GLN A 60 10.58 14.39 -4.56
C GLN A 60 11.10 14.27 -3.11
N TRP A 61 10.36 13.58 -2.23
CA TRP A 61 10.76 13.41 -0.83
C TRP A 61 12.01 12.54 -0.65
N THR A 62 12.13 11.49 -1.45
CA THR A 62 13.26 10.56 -1.35
C THR A 62 14.53 11.14 -1.97
N SER A 63 14.42 11.95 -3.03
CA SER A 63 15.57 12.55 -3.73
C SER A 63 16.04 13.88 -3.14
N ALA A 64 15.20 14.60 -2.40
CA ALA A 64 15.57 15.88 -1.81
C ALA A 64 16.72 15.75 -0.78
N PRO A 65 17.56 16.77 -0.58
CA PRO A 65 18.51 16.77 0.53
C PRO A 65 17.80 16.79 1.89
N ALA A 66 18.40 16.21 2.93
CA ALA A 66 17.82 16.22 4.28
C ALA A 66 17.55 17.64 4.81
N ARG A 67 18.42 18.60 4.48
CA ARG A 67 18.34 20.00 4.93
C ARG A 67 17.44 20.88 4.07
N SER A 68 16.89 20.36 2.98
CA SER A 68 16.02 21.11 2.05
C SER A 68 14.89 20.20 1.59
N PRO A 69 13.92 19.88 2.48
CA PRO A 69 12.79 19.05 2.12
C PRO A 69 11.89 19.78 1.09
N PRO A 70 11.15 19.04 0.25
CA PRO A 70 10.27 19.65 -0.74
C PRO A 70 9.17 20.51 -0.11
N SER A 71 8.76 21.58 -0.79
CA SER A 71 7.63 22.43 -0.41
C SER A 71 6.25 21.88 -0.84
N SER A 72 6.22 20.67 -1.42
CA SER A 72 5.05 20.05 -2.05
C SER A 72 4.00 19.51 -1.07
N CYS A 73 3.75 20.23 0.03
CA CYS A 73 2.78 19.87 1.08
C CYS A 73 1.34 19.91 0.58
N THR A 74 1.01 20.89 -0.25
CA THR A 74 -0.35 21.12 -0.77
C THR A 74 -0.82 20.03 -1.72
N GLU A 75 0.11 19.37 -2.42
CA GLU A 75 -0.19 18.26 -3.33
C GLU A 75 -0.74 17.06 -2.55
N PHE A 76 -0.15 16.77 -1.38
CA PHE A 76 -0.61 15.70 -0.50
C PHE A 76 -2.03 15.97 0.05
N GLU A 77 -2.36 17.22 0.34
CA GLU A 77 -3.71 17.60 0.79
C GLU A 77 -4.77 17.39 -0.29
N LYS A 78 -4.43 17.57 -1.57
CA LYS A 78 -5.35 17.32 -2.70
C LYS A 78 -5.54 15.83 -3.01
N MET A 79 -4.62 14.98 -2.55
CA MET A 79 -4.70 13.53 -2.77
C MET A 79 -5.81 12.88 -1.94
N SER A 80 -6.45 11.87 -2.53
CA SER A 80 -7.39 10.98 -1.83
C SER A 80 -6.70 10.20 -0.69
N PRO A 81 -7.44 9.68 0.31
CA PRO A 81 -6.86 8.89 1.39
C PRO A 81 -6.01 7.70 0.90
N SER A 82 -6.45 7.03 -0.16
CA SER A 82 -5.71 5.92 -0.77
C SER A 82 -4.39 6.37 -1.39
N GLN A 83 -4.36 7.52 -2.08
CA GLN A 83 -3.14 8.09 -2.66
C GLN A 83 -2.18 8.59 -1.59
N ARG A 84 -2.68 9.21 -0.51
CA ARG A 84 -1.86 9.62 0.64
C ARG A 84 -1.16 8.43 1.28
N LYS A 85 -1.91 7.37 1.58
CA LYS A 85 -1.38 6.11 2.08
C LYS A 85 -0.33 5.53 1.13
N GLU A 86 -0.63 5.48 -0.16
CA GLU A 86 0.28 4.89 -1.15
C GLU A 86 1.54 5.73 -1.35
N THR A 87 1.45 7.05 -1.26
CA THR A 87 2.61 7.95 -1.28
C THR A 87 3.56 7.63 -0.12
N LEU A 88 3.04 7.49 1.11
CA LEU A 88 3.85 7.08 2.26
C LEU A 88 4.47 5.69 2.06
N ASN A 89 3.71 4.73 1.52
CA ASN A 89 4.22 3.40 1.21
C ASN A 89 5.32 3.44 0.13
N LYS A 90 5.21 4.31 -0.86
CA LYS A 90 6.24 4.51 -1.89
C LYS A 90 7.50 5.16 -1.34
N ILE A 91 7.36 6.11 -0.42
CA ILE A 91 8.50 6.68 0.31
C ILE A 91 9.21 5.58 1.12
N ARG A 92 8.44 4.81 1.89
CA ARG A 92 8.94 3.70 2.71
C ARG A 92 9.66 2.63 1.87
N SER A 93 8.99 2.10 0.85
CA SER A 93 9.53 1.04 -0.03
C SER A 93 10.71 1.50 -0.90
N SER A 94 10.99 2.81 -0.98
CA SER A 94 12.17 3.30 -1.70
C SER A 94 13.50 2.89 -1.03
N GLY A 95 13.50 2.67 0.29
CA GLY A 95 14.71 2.43 1.08
C GLY A 95 15.69 3.61 1.13
N LYS A 96 15.32 4.78 0.57
CA LYS A 96 16.18 5.97 0.43
C LYS A 96 15.76 7.13 1.34
N PHE A 97 14.68 6.96 2.11
CA PHE A 97 14.19 8.01 2.98
C PHE A 97 15.03 8.08 4.26
N ALA A 98 15.46 9.29 4.62
CA ALA A 98 16.35 9.54 5.76
C ALA A 98 15.54 10.02 6.98
N ALA A 99 15.93 9.58 8.17
CA ALA A 99 15.21 9.85 9.43
C ALA A 99 15.11 11.36 9.73
N GLU A 100 16.11 12.14 9.32
CA GLU A 100 16.19 13.59 9.52
C GLU A 100 15.06 14.34 8.81
N LYS A 101 14.46 13.72 7.78
CA LYS A 101 13.32 14.29 7.04
C LYS A 101 11.97 14.00 7.71
N MET A 102 11.91 13.08 8.68
CA MET A 102 10.65 12.70 9.34
C MET A 102 9.92 13.89 9.98
N PRO A 103 10.58 14.82 10.69
CA PRO A 103 9.89 15.98 11.26
C PRO A 103 9.27 16.88 10.18
N ALA A 104 10.02 17.17 9.12
CA ALA A 104 9.55 17.98 8.01
C ALA A 104 8.36 17.32 7.29
N LEU A 105 8.45 16.02 7.01
CA LEU A 105 7.37 15.25 6.38
C LEU A 105 6.11 15.20 7.27
N THR A 106 6.29 14.95 8.57
CA THR A 106 5.20 14.87 9.54
C THR A 106 4.43 16.18 9.65
N SER A 107 5.15 17.31 9.73
CA SER A 107 4.56 18.65 9.79
C SER A 107 3.88 19.01 8.47
N CYS A 108 4.58 18.84 7.35
CA CYS A 108 4.10 19.16 6.01
C CYS A 108 2.80 18.41 5.63
N PHE A 109 2.71 17.14 6.00
CA PHE A 109 1.55 16.29 5.70
C PHE A 109 0.52 16.21 6.84
N LYS A 110 0.73 16.94 7.94
CA LYS A 110 -0.14 16.95 9.13
C LYS A 110 -0.47 15.54 9.64
N LEU A 111 0.55 14.68 9.72
CA LEU A 111 0.38 13.24 10.01
C LEU A 111 0.08 12.95 11.48
N GLU A 112 0.34 13.87 12.40
CA GLU A 112 -0.02 13.69 13.82
C GLU A 112 -1.53 13.78 14.04
N ASP A 113 -2.22 14.59 13.24
CA ASP A 113 -3.66 14.86 13.35
C ASP A 113 -4.52 13.91 12.50
N VAL A 114 -3.89 12.94 11.81
CA VAL A 114 -4.59 12.07 10.88
C VAL A 114 -5.46 11.04 11.63
N LYS A 115 -6.78 11.10 11.39
CA LYS A 115 -7.75 10.15 11.97
C LYS A 115 -7.82 8.81 11.23
N ASN A 116 -7.28 8.73 10.02
CA ASN A 116 -7.31 7.51 9.23
C ASN A 116 -6.19 6.55 9.66
N ASP A 117 -6.57 5.41 10.23
CA ASP A 117 -5.63 4.41 10.75
C ASP A 117 -4.69 3.82 9.70
N GLU A 118 -5.11 3.71 8.43
CA GLU A 118 -4.25 3.19 7.37
C GLU A 118 -3.12 4.17 7.01
N ILE A 119 -3.42 5.47 7.01
CA ILE A 119 -2.42 6.53 6.78
C ILE A 119 -1.52 6.64 8.01
N ARG A 120 -2.10 6.66 9.22
CA ARG A 120 -1.36 6.70 10.48
C ARG A 120 -0.40 5.52 10.58
N PHE A 121 -0.87 4.31 10.31
CA PHE A 121 -0.05 3.10 10.28
C PHE A 121 1.12 3.22 9.29
N SER A 122 0.87 3.72 8.08
CA SER A 122 1.91 3.87 7.06
C SER A 122 3.01 4.86 7.51
N TRP A 123 2.62 5.95 8.17
CA TRP A 123 3.54 6.92 8.78
C TRP A 123 4.34 6.32 9.95
N LEU A 124 3.68 5.60 10.86
CA LEU A 124 4.33 4.94 11.99
C LEU A 124 5.38 3.94 11.50
N MET A 125 5.03 3.09 10.53
CA MET A 125 5.98 2.14 9.94
C MET A 125 7.16 2.83 9.26
N LEU A 126 6.94 3.94 8.54
CA LEU A 126 8.02 4.71 7.93
C LEU A 126 8.99 5.25 9.00
N GLY A 127 8.47 5.78 10.10
CA GLY A 127 9.30 6.27 11.21
C GLY A 127 10.10 5.15 11.87
N LEU A 128 9.46 3.99 12.12
CA LEU A 128 10.11 2.84 12.76
C LEU A 128 11.23 2.28 11.89
N GLU A 129 10.99 2.09 10.58
CA GLU A 129 11.99 1.55 9.66
C GLU A 129 13.17 2.50 9.41
N THR A 130 12.92 3.81 9.51
CA THR A 130 13.98 4.82 9.47
C THR A 130 14.64 5.08 10.81
N LYS A 131 14.25 4.36 11.88
CA LYS A 131 14.79 4.50 13.24
C LYS A 131 14.61 5.90 13.84
N TRP A 132 13.54 6.59 13.46
CA TRP A 132 13.22 7.91 14.02
C TRP A 132 12.58 7.76 15.42
N GLN A 133 13.41 7.85 16.47
CA GLN A 133 13.03 7.57 17.86
C GLN A 133 11.73 8.24 18.36
N PRO A 134 11.40 9.50 18.02
CA PRO A 134 10.15 10.12 18.47
C PRO A 134 8.85 9.40 18.04
N ILE A 135 8.92 8.52 17.04
CA ILE A 135 7.75 7.72 16.61
C ILE A 135 7.37 6.62 17.59
N ILE A 136 8.32 6.12 18.40
CA ILE A 136 8.17 4.93 19.24
C ILE A 136 6.97 5.04 20.20
N PRO A 137 6.85 6.09 21.04
CA PRO A 137 5.70 6.22 21.94
C PRO A 137 4.38 6.33 21.18
N LYS A 138 4.37 6.95 19.99
CA LYS A 138 3.17 7.08 19.15
C LYS A 138 2.76 5.73 18.55
N ALA A 139 3.73 4.90 18.16
CA ALA A 139 3.49 3.56 17.65
C ALA A 139 2.95 2.63 18.75
N LEU A 140 3.52 2.68 19.96
CA LEU A 140 3.05 1.92 21.12
C LEU A 140 1.62 2.32 21.51
N ALA A 141 1.35 3.63 21.62
CA ALA A 141 -0.01 4.11 21.91
C ALA A 141 -1.01 3.65 20.84
N PHE A 142 -0.61 3.64 19.56
CA PHE A 142 -1.47 3.17 18.48
C PHE A 142 -1.82 1.68 18.61
N VAL A 143 -0.84 0.79 18.80
CA VAL A 143 -1.11 -0.66 18.93
C VAL A 143 -1.83 -1.05 20.21
N LEU A 144 -1.77 -0.22 21.25
CA LEU A 144 -2.59 -0.39 22.45
C LEU A 144 -4.03 0.09 22.25
N SER A 145 -4.26 1.02 21.31
CA SER A 145 -5.60 1.54 21.00
C SER A 145 -6.38 0.70 19.97
N VAL A 146 -5.69 -0.12 19.15
CA VAL A 146 -6.32 -0.94 18.10
C VAL A 146 -5.97 -2.42 18.25
N GLY A 147 -6.91 -3.32 17.98
CA GLY A 147 -6.70 -4.78 18.06
C GLY A 147 -6.47 -5.48 16.71
N ARG A 148 -6.39 -4.73 15.61
CA ARG A 148 -6.32 -5.32 14.27
C ARG A 148 -4.91 -5.84 13.98
N MET A 149 -4.77 -7.16 13.82
CA MET A 149 -3.49 -7.82 13.54
C MET A 149 -2.71 -7.26 12.35
N LYS A 150 -3.41 -6.70 11.35
CA LYS A 150 -2.80 -5.96 10.23
C LYS A 150 -1.88 -4.81 10.68
N PHE A 151 -2.18 -4.18 11.82
CA PHE A 151 -1.43 -3.06 12.37
C PHE A 151 -0.50 -3.49 13.50
N CYS A 152 -1.01 -4.29 14.45
CA CYS A 152 -0.25 -4.68 15.64
C CYS A 152 0.98 -5.51 15.29
N LYS A 153 0.80 -6.58 14.48
CA LYS A 153 1.90 -7.52 14.18
C LYS A 153 3.09 -6.84 13.49
N PRO A 154 2.92 -5.98 12.47
CA PRO A 154 4.05 -5.29 11.85
C PRO A 154 4.74 -4.27 12.75
N ILE A 155 4.03 -3.62 13.67
CA ILE A 155 4.63 -2.62 14.58
C ILE A 155 5.44 -3.29 15.70
N TYR A 156 4.99 -4.45 16.20
CA TYR A 156 5.72 -5.21 17.22
C TYR A 156 6.95 -5.96 16.71
N LYS A 157 6.99 -6.26 15.40
CA LYS A 157 8.09 -6.98 14.76
C LYS A 157 9.26 -6.06 14.45
#